data_AF-A0A0F9LVM8-F1
#
_entry.id   AF-A0A0F9LVM8-F1
#
_cell.length_a   1.000
_cell.length_b   1.000
_cell.length_c   1.000
_cell.angle_alpha   90.00
_cell.angle_beta   90.00
_cell.angle_gamma   90.00
#
_symmetry.space_group_name_H-M   'P 1'
#
loop_
_entity.id
_entity.type
_entity.pdbx_description
1 polymer ?
#
loop_
_entity_poly.entity_id
_entity_poly.type
_entity_poly.pdbx_seq_one_letter_code
_entity_poly.pdbx_strand_id
1 'polypeptide(L)'
;MKTLRLLPAILAAALAAGPAWAQWDDSVDWGSMLSPERLAKVLREARARRMAMERDQVAVEIREGLLFNPDRIDAAIKGLTTTPKDTWEDNARRICEAFAMVDLRLAKAWAALESGDADGARTIFKSMISERDTSYLAAAKQFCYARSLADAGKHEDAAEAYSDLVKNMPDRFSFAATALLRAAEAYEKVHRRYYAMSLYQGWVDSFGLLDPKLADELAKKADRIAADYEDPLKTLSEKMGHAYTRLAANDSGRQTQKKQKEVIEMLDDLIALAEENSGGGQGKGQGKGKGKGKGQGQGQGQGKGKGGSKRGPAAGIGVPSANATVSRLVGGNSPRPQGLSEIRPSDPSDDWGSLPLRERQKLLESFKESMPERYRQMIRDYYRKLAGQGRR
;
A
#
# COMPACT_ATOMS: atom_id res chain seq x y z
N MET A 1 16.62 -23.42 5.20
CA MET A 1 16.86 -24.01 3.86
C MET A 1 15.55 -24.02 3.08
N LYS A 2 15.50 -23.31 1.94
CA LYS A 2 14.48 -23.31 0.87
C LYS A 2 13.06 -22.87 1.33
N THR A 3 12.43 -21.84 0.77
CA THR A 3 12.24 -21.54 -0.66
C THR A 3 12.01 -20.03 -0.89
N LEU A 4 12.99 -19.34 -1.47
CA LEU A 4 12.76 -18.09 -2.22
C LEU A 4 12.36 -18.49 -3.65
N ARG A 5 11.14 -18.19 -4.06
CA ARG A 5 10.73 -18.10 -5.47
C ARG A 5 9.62 -17.06 -5.57
N LEU A 6 9.97 -15.87 -6.06
CA LEU A 6 9.32 -15.16 -7.17
C LEU A 6 9.86 -13.73 -7.22
N LEU A 7 10.81 -13.49 -8.15
CA LEU A 7 10.99 -12.31 -9.02
C LEU A 7 12.47 -12.08 -9.40
N PRO A 8 13.06 -12.83 -10.36
CA PRO A 8 14.23 -12.38 -11.08
C PRO A 8 13.76 -11.72 -12.38
N ALA A 9 13.42 -10.44 -12.33
CA ALA A 9 13.15 -9.67 -13.55
C ALA A 9 13.76 -8.26 -13.55
N ILE A 10 14.20 -7.73 -12.41
CA ILE A 10 14.65 -6.34 -12.31
C ILE A 10 16.18 -6.22 -12.35
N LEU A 11 16.94 -7.28 -12.05
CA LEU A 11 18.42 -7.25 -12.16
C LEU A 11 18.95 -7.44 -13.59
N ALA A 12 18.13 -7.92 -14.54
CA ALA A 12 18.58 -8.23 -15.90
C ALA A 12 18.56 -7.01 -16.86
N ALA A 13 17.84 -5.94 -16.54
CA ALA A 13 17.63 -4.83 -17.46
C ALA A 13 18.66 -3.67 -17.34
N ALA A 14 19.56 -3.72 -16.36
CA ALA A 14 20.60 -2.69 -16.19
C ALA A 14 21.93 -3.00 -16.91
N LEU A 15 22.03 -4.13 -17.62
CA LEU A 15 23.26 -4.58 -18.32
C LEU A 15 23.03 -4.93 -19.81
N ALA A 16 21.84 -4.70 -20.36
CA ALA A 16 21.49 -5.12 -21.72
C ALA A 16 21.85 -4.05 -22.79
N ALA A 17 23.15 -3.77 -22.95
CA ALA A 17 23.70 -3.16 -24.16
C ALA A 17 25.20 -3.54 -24.32
N GLY A 18 25.46 -4.82 -24.61
CA GLY A 18 26.77 -5.38 -24.93
C GLY A 18 26.69 -6.89 -25.19
N PRO A 19 27.49 -7.47 -26.10
CA PRO A 19 27.15 -8.73 -26.74
C PRO A 19 27.41 -9.97 -25.85
N ALA A 20 26.56 -10.97 -26.05
CA ALA A 20 26.82 -12.41 -26.07
C ALA A 20 27.81 -12.97 -24.99
N TRP A 21 27.24 -13.70 -24.03
CA TRP A 21 27.87 -14.77 -23.21
C TRP A 21 29.16 -14.45 -22.45
N ALA A 22 29.14 -13.49 -21.54
CA ALA A 22 29.90 -13.72 -20.31
C ALA A 22 29.16 -14.82 -19.52
N GLN A 23 29.70 -16.04 -19.49
CA GLN A 23 29.39 -16.98 -18.40
C GLN A 23 30.04 -16.37 -17.15
N TRP A 24 29.24 -15.71 -16.32
CA TRP A 24 29.72 -15.23 -15.04
C TRP A 24 29.92 -16.48 -14.18
N ASP A 25 31.16 -16.76 -13.85
CA ASP A 25 31.53 -17.83 -12.94
C ASP A 25 31.00 -17.45 -11.54
N ASP A 26 29.96 -18.15 -11.08
CA ASP A 26 29.35 -17.97 -9.76
C ASP A 26 30.35 -18.24 -8.61
N SER A 27 31.57 -18.72 -8.92
CA SER A 27 32.65 -18.92 -7.93
C SER A 27 33.47 -17.66 -7.63
N VAL A 28 33.30 -16.56 -8.39
CA VAL A 28 34.01 -15.32 -8.09
C VAL A 28 33.28 -14.58 -6.98
N ASP A 29 33.80 -14.70 -5.76
CA ASP A 29 33.41 -13.85 -4.63
C ASP A 29 33.93 -12.43 -4.85
N TRP A 30 33.21 -11.66 -5.67
CA TRP A 30 33.48 -10.24 -5.91
C TRP A 30 33.51 -9.41 -4.62
N GLY A 31 32.83 -9.88 -3.56
CA GLY A 31 32.86 -9.27 -2.23
C GLY A 31 34.22 -9.39 -1.54
N SER A 32 34.97 -10.47 -1.81
CA SER A 32 36.34 -10.64 -1.33
C SER A 32 37.38 -9.84 -2.12
N MET A 33 37.09 -9.47 -3.37
CA MET A 33 38.03 -8.77 -4.26
C MET A 33 37.98 -7.24 -4.13
N LEU A 34 36.87 -6.67 -3.67
CA LEU A 34 36.70 -5.23 -3.50
C LEU A 34 36.64 -4.89 -2.01
N SER A 35 37.48 -3.95 -1.57
CA SER A 35 37.31 -3.38 -0.23
C SER A 35 35.93 -2.74 -0.08
N PRO A 36 35.34 -2.69 1.14
CA PRO A 36 34.04 -2.06 1.37
C PRO A 36 33.94 -0.64 0.80
N GLU A 37 35.03 0.13 0.86
CA GLU A 37 35.12 1.48 0.29
C GLU A 37 35.03 1.48 -1.25
N ARG A 38 35.72 0.54 -1.91
CA ARG A 38 35.67 0.40 -3.38
C ARG A 38 34.28 -0.01 -3.83
N LEU A 39 33.66 -0.97 -3.14
CA LEU A 39 32.29 -1.39 -3.44
C LEU A 39 31.30 -0.22 -3.28
N ALA A 40 31.37 0.52 -2.16
CA ALA A 40 30.52 1.68 -1.93
C ALA A 40 30.68 2.77 -3.00
N LYS A 41 31.91 2.99 -3.48
CA LYS A 41 32.18 3.91 -4.60
C LYS A 41 31.55 3.41 -5.90
N VAL A 42 31.73 2.14 -6.26
CA VAL A 42 31.16 1.54 -7.48
C VAL A 42 29.63 1.62 -7.47
N LEU A 43 28.99 1.31 -6.34
CA LEU A 43 27.54 1.39 -6.21
C LEU A 43 27.03 2.83 -6.33
N ARG A 44 27.73 3.80 -5.75
CA ARG A 44 27.41 5.23 -5.89
C ARG A 44 27.51 5.69 -7.35
N GLU A 45 28.58 5.30 -8.05
CA GLU A 45 28.75 5.60 -9.47
C GLU A 45 27.69 4.92 -10.34
N ALA A 46 27.34 3.66 -10.05
CA ALA A 46 26.29 2.93 -10.76
C ALA A 46 24.92 3.60 -10.59
N ARG A 47 24.58 4.03 -9.36
CA ARG A 47 23.36 4.78 -9.07
C ARG A 47 23.33 6.10 -9.86
N ALA A 48 24.39 6.90 -9.79
CA ALA A 48 24.50 8.17 -10.50
C ALA A 48 24.37 8.00 -12.03
N ARG A 49 25.04 6.98 -12.59
CA ARG A 49 24.91 6.61 -14.02
C ARG A 49 23.47 6.24 -14.38
N ARG A 50 22.79 5.44 -13.55
CA ARG A 50 21.38 5.08 -13.79
C ARG A 50 20.49 6.31 -13.88
N MET A 51 20.61 7.25 -12.93
CA MET A 51 19.83 8.49 -12.96
C MET A 51 20.20 9.39 -14.12
N ALA A 52 21.47 9.44 -14.53
CA ALA A 52 21.89 10.15 -15.74
C ALA A 52 21.21 9.59 -16.99
N MET A 53 21.15 8.26 -17.15
CA MET A 53 20.43 7.63 -18.26
C MET A 53 18.95 7.97 -18.27
N GLU A 54 18.28 7.99 -17.11
CA GLU A 54 16.87 8.43 -17.02
C GLU A 54 16.71 9.88 -17.48
N ARG A 55 17.61 10.79 -17.07
CA ARG A 55 17.58 12.19 -17.49
C ARG A 55 17.82 12.33 -19.00
N ASP A 56 18.70 11.53 -19.59
CA ASP A 56 18.93 11.55 -21.04
C ASP A 56 17.69 11.08 -21.81
N GLN A 57 17.02 10.04 -21.33
CA GLN A 57 15.74 9.57 -21.90
C GLN A 57 14.65 10.65 -21.80
N VAL A 58 14.54 11.31 -20.65
CA VAL A 58 13.62 12.44 -20.45
C VAL A 58 13.96 13.60 -21.39
N ALA A 59 15.25 13.90 -21.57
CA ALA A 59 15.67 14.95 -22.49
C ALA A 59 15.30 14.64 -23.95
N VAL A 60 15.39 13.38 -24.38
CA VAL A 60 14.89 12.93 -25.69
C VAL A 60 13.38 13.13 -25.78
N GLU A 61 12.62 12.66 -24.78
CA GLU A 61 11.16 12.82 -24.73
C GLU A 61 10.74 14.30 -24.80
N ILE A 62 11.45 15.19 -24.10
CA ILE A 62 11.21 16.64 -24.15
C ILE A 62 11.52 17.24 -25.54
N ARG A 63 12.57 16.77 -26.24
CA ARG A 63 12.88 17.27 -27.60
C ARG A 63 11.86 16.82 -28.63
N GLU A 64 11.33 15.61 -28.48
CA GLU A 64 10.41 15.00 -29.45
C GLU A 64 8.94 15.36 -29.20
N GLY A 65 8.62 15.95 -28.05
CA GLY A 65 7.25 16.28 -27.68
C GLY A 65 6.65 17.42 -28.52
N LEU A 66 5.74 17.08 -29.43
CA LEU A 66 5.08 18.03 -30.35
C LEU A 66 4.21 19.09 -29.68
N LEU A 67 3.72 18.85 -28.46
CA LEU A 67 2.84 19.76 -27.72
C LEU A 67 3.57 20.62 -26.68
N PHE A 68 4.89 20.53 -26.64
CA PHE A 68 5.72 21.26 -25.70
C PHE A 68 6.07 22.66 -26.19
N ASN A 69 6.30 23.57 -25.26
CA ASN A 69 6.75 24.92 -25.58
C ASN A 69 8.22 24.89 -26.07
N PRO A 70 8.50 25.18 -27.36
CA PRO A 70 9.84 25.05 -27.92
C PRO A 70 10.84 26.00 -27.26
N ASP A 71 10.41 27.20 -26.83
CA ASP A 71 11.26 28.21 -26.21
C ASP A 71 11.75 27.80 -24.80
N ARG A 72 11.19 26.73 -24.24
CA ARG A 72 11.50 26.22 -22.90
C ARG A 72 12.30 24.91 -22.91
N ILE A 73 12.46 24.27 -24.07
CA ILE A 73 13.11 22.95 -24.19
C ILE A 73 14.53 22.97 -23.64
N ASP A 74 15.37 23.90 -24.09
CA ASP A 74 16.78 23.97 -23.67
C ASP A 74 16.93 24.26 -22.18
N ALA A 75 16.08 25.14 -21.64
CA ALA A 75 16.06 25.46 -20.22
C ALA A 75 15.64 24.25 -19.37
N ALA A 76 14.62 23.51 -19.80
CA ALA A 76 14.15 22.31 -19.12
C ALA A 76 15.22 21.20 -19.10
N ILE A 77 15.86 20.95 -20.25
CA ILE A 77 16.94 19.94 -20.37
C ILE A 77 18.16 20.34 -19.53
N LYS A 78 18.53 21.63 -19.53
CA LYS A 78 19.59 22.14 -18.66
C LYS A 78 19.24 21.95 -17.17
N GLY A 79 17.98 22.13 -16.80
CA GLY A 79 17.48 21.89 -15.44
C GLY A 79 17.70 20.46 -14.94
N LEU A 80 17.59 19.47 -15.83
CA LEU A 80 17.83 18.06 -15.48
C LEU A 80 19.27 17.83 -15.00
N THR A 81 20.25 18.46 -15.64
CA THR A 81 21.69 18.16 -15.43
C THR A 81 22.41 19.14 -14.52
N THR A 82 21.77 20.25 -14.11
CA THR A 82 22.40 21.27 -13.26
C THR A 82 22.57 20.76 -11.83
N THR A 83 23.80 20.38 -11.47
CA THR A 83 24.24 19.97 -10.11
C THR A 83 23.30 18.97 -9.43
N PRO A 84 23.13 17.75 -9.98
CA PRO A 84 22.24 16.75 -9.39
C PRO A 84 22.75 16.28 -8.03
N LYS A 85 21.83 16.05 -7.09
CA LYS A 85 22.18 15.43 -5.78
C LYS A 85 22.33 13.91 -5.90
N ASP A 86 21.91 13.35 -7.03
CA ASP A 86 21.93 11.92 -7.32
C ASP A 86 21.24 11.09 -6.22
N THR A 87 20.05 11.54 -5.82
CA THR A 87 19.08 10.75 -5.05
C THR A 87 17.84 10.49 -5.89
N TRP A 88 17.13 9.39 -5.61
CA TRP A 88 15.91 9.01 -6.35
C TRP A 88 14.87 10.12 -6.31
N GLU A 89 14.70 10.74 -5.15
CA GLU A 89 13.77 11.84 -4.94
C GLU A 89 14.18 13.12 -5.70
N ASP A 90 15.46 13.50 -5.66
CA ASP A 90 15.93 14.68 -6.40
C ASP A 90 15.73 14.49 -7.91
N ASN A 91 16.04 13.29 -8.43
CA ASN A 91 15.88 13.00 -9.83
C ASN A 91 14.40 12.97 -10.26
N ALA A 92 13.52 12.33 -9.50
CA ALA A 92 12.07 12.33 -9.76
C ALA A 92 11.50 13.76 -9.78
N ARG A 93 11.88 14.60 -8.80
CA ARG A 93 11.46 16.00 -8.74
C ARG A 93 11.95 16.81 -9.95
N ARG A 94 13.23 16.68 -10.33
CA ARG A 94 13.78 17.36 -11.50
C ARG A 94 13.06 17.00 -12.79
N ILE A 95 12.69 15.73 -12.95
CA ILE A 95 11.92 15.27 -14.12
C ILE A 95 10.54 15.95 -14.13
N CYS A 96 9.84 16.00 -12.99
CA CYS A 96 8.57 16.71 -12.89
C CYS A 96 8.72 18.21 -13.22
N GLU A 97 9.73 18.87 -12.68
CA GLU A 97 10.02 20.29 -12.96
C GLU A 97 10.34 20.54 -14.44
N ALA A 98 11.14 19.67 -15.06
CA ALA A 98 11.49 19.75 -16.48
C ALA A 98 10.25 19.65 -17.37
N PHE A 99 9.37 18.68 -17.12
CA PHE A 99 8.11 18.60 -17.85
C PHE A 99 7.19 19.78 -17.55
N ALA A 100 7.14 20.26 -16.30
CA ALA A 100 6.31 21.41 -15.94
C ALA A 100 6.79 22.71 -16.61
N MET A 101 8.06 22.81 -17.00
CA MET A 101 8.56 23.95 -17.77
C MET A 101 8.06 23.95 -19.22
N VAL A 102 7.82 22.78 -19.81
CA VAL A 102 7.50 22.64 -21.25
C VAL A 102 6.03 22.31 -21.53
N ASP A 103 5.31 21.69 -20.61
CA ASP A 103 3.88 21.37 -20.71
C ASP A 103 3.05 22.37 -19.88
N LEU A 104 2.24 23.21 -20.56
CA LEU A 104 1.44 24.27 -19.91
C LEU A 104 0.40 23.72 -18.92
N ARG A 105 -0.20 22.55 -19.20
CA ARG A 105 -1.20 21.97 -18.29
C ARG A 105 -0.52 21.42 -17.05
N LEU A 106 0.63 20.78 -17.24
CA LEU A 106 1.45 20.31 -16.13
C LEU A 106 2.00 21.47 -15.30
N ALA A 107 2.44 22.56 -15.93
CA ALA A 107 2.91 23.78 -15.28
C ALA A 107 1.87 24.33 -14.29
N LYS A 108 0.60 24.41 -14.73
CA LYS A 108 -0.50 24.88 -13.90
C LYS A 108 -0.76 23.95 -12.71
N ALA A 109 -0.77 22.63 -12.94
CA ALA A 109 -0.98 21.65 -11.88
C ALA A 109 0.17 21.63 -10.86
N TRP A 110 1.41 21.75 -11.36
CA TRP A 110 2.62 21.83 -10.56
C TRP A 110 2.65 23.09 -9.70
N ALA A 111 2.32 24.25 -10.26
CA ALA A 111 2.25 25.50 -9.50
C ALA A 111 1.19 25.43 -8.38
N ALA A 112 0.02 24.83 -8.65
CA ALA A 112 -0.99 24.59 -7.62
C ALA A 112 -0.43 23.71 -6.49
N LEU A 113 0.25 22.61 -6.85
CA LEU A 113 0.84 21.69 -5.88
C LEU A 113 1.91 22.37 -5.00
N GLU A 114 2.83 23.13 -5.60
CA GLU A 114 3.89 23.83 -4.87
C GLU A 114 3.35 25.01 -4.03
N SER A 115 2.21 25.58 -4.40
CA SER A 115 1.53 26.61 -3.58
C SER A 115 0.73 26.05 -2.39
N GLY A 116 0.63 24.72 -2.26
CA GLY A 116 -0.16 24.05 -1.23
C GLY A 116 -1.63 23.84 -1.57
N ASP A 117 -2.09 24.23 -2.77
CA ASP A 117 -3.43 23.90 -3.29
C ASP A 117 -3.48 22.45 -3.78
N ALA A 118 -3.43 21.51 -2.83
CA ALA A 118 -3.41 20.08 -3.10
C ALA A 118 -4.69 19.59 -3.81
N ASP A 119 -5.86 20.11 -3.45
CA ASP A 119 -7.14 19.72 -4.05
C ASP A 119 -7.27 20.22 -5.50
N GLY A 120 -6.86 21.46 -5.78
CA GLY A 120 -6.81 22.01 -7.13
C GLY A 120 -5.81 21.25 -8.00
N ALA A 121 -4.60 21.03 -7.50
CA ALA A 121 -3.58 20.24 -8.18
C ALA A 121 -4.08 18.84 -8.52
N ARG A 122 -4.65 18.12 -7.54
CA ARG A 122 -5.19 16.76 -7.71
C ARG A 122 -6.19 16.68 -8.83
N THR A 123 -7.12 17.63 -8.89
CA THR A 123 -8.19 17.64 -9.90
C THR A 123 -7.60 17.77 -11.30
N ILE A 124 -6.60 18.64 -11.48
CA ILE A 124 -5.93 18.82 -12.76
C ILE A 124 -5.13 17.56 -13.12
N PHE A 125 -4.30 17.03 -12.21
CA PHE A 125 -3.50 15.83 -12.46
C PHE A 125 -4.35 14.62 -12.82
N LYS A 126 -5.45 14.37 -12.09
CA LYS A 126 -6.38 13.26 -12.38
C LYS A 126 -6.90 13.30 -13.80
N SER A 127 -7.18 14.49 -14.34
CA SER A 127 -7.66 14.67 -15.72
C SER A 127 -6.60 14.38 -16.80
N MET A 128 -5.33 14.25 -16.42
CA MET A 128 -4.20 14.03 -17.33
C MET A 128 -3.67 12.59 -17.30
N ILE A 129 -4.15 11.74 -16.38
CA ILE A 129 -3.71 10.35 -16.26
C ILE A 129 -4.32 9.51 -17.38
N SER A 130 -3.47 8.72 -18.04
CA SER A 130 -3.84 7.70 -19.01
C SER A 130 -3.25 6.37 -18.58
N GLU A 131 -4.07 5.31 -18.51
CA GLU A 131 -3.62 3.95 -18.14
C GLU A 131 -2.74 3.29 -19.21
N ARG A 132 -2.73 3.82 -20.44
CA ARG A 132 -1.98 3.24 -21.57
C ARG A 132 -0.65 3.94 -21.84
N ASP A 133 -0.45 5.10 -21.25
CA ASP A 133 0.74 5.90 -21.47
C ASP A 133 1.78 5.54 -20.41
N THR A 134 2.96 5.10 -20.85
CA THR A 134 4.07 4.67 -20.00
C THR A 134 5.29 5.59 -20.16
N SER A 135 5.13 6.76 -20.77
CA SER A 135 6.18 7.78 -20.91
C SER A 135 6.70 8.31 -19.56
N TYR A 136 7.84 9.01 -19.55
CA TYR A 136 8.28 9.70 -18.33
C TYR A 136 7.32 10.84 -17.95
N LEU A 137 6.69 11.48 -18.93
CA LEU A 137 5.63 12.46 -18.69
C LEU A 137 4.44 11.81 -17.97
N ALA A 138 4.04 10.60 -18.36
CA ALA A 138 2.98 9.85 -17.67
C ALA A 138 3.36 9.50 -16.23
N ALA A 139 4.59 9.04 -16.02
CA ALA A 139 5.13 8.79 -14.67
C ALA A 139 5.12 10.05 -13.81
N ALA A 140 5.57 11.19 -14.35
CA ALA A 140 5.55 12.48 -13.66
C ALA A 140 4.11 12.90 -13.28
N LYS A 141 3.14 12.77 -14.19
CA LYS A 141 1.72 13.07 -13.93
C LYS A 141 1.15 12.19 -12.81
N GLN A 142 1.38 10.87 -12.87
CA GLN A 142 0.89 9.94 -11.85
C GLN A 142 1.56 10.17 -10.49
N PHE A 143 2.87 10.43 -10.48
CA PHE A 143 3.60 10.72 -9.25
C PHE A 143 3.10 12.00 -8.57
N CYS A 144 2.89 13.06 -9.34
CA CYS A 144 2.36 14.31 -8.81
C CYS A 144 0.90 14.19 -8.36
N TYR A 145 0.09 13.37 -9.04
CA TYR A 145 -1.26 13.03 -8.57
C TYR A 145 -1.22 12.35 -7.19
N ALA A 146 -0.39 11.32 -7.03
CA ALA A 146 -0.23 10.63 -5.75
C ALA A 146 0.29 11.58 -4.65
N ARG A 147 1.23 12.47 -4.97
CA ARG A 147 1.68 13.53 -4.06
C ARG A 147 0.56 14.47 -3.65
N SER A 148 -0.25 14.94 -4.60
CA SER A 148 -1.40 15.81 -4.31
C SER A 148 -2.45 15.14 -3.41
N LEU A 149 -2.63 13.81 -3.50
CA LEU A 149 -3.46 13.05 -2.57
C LEU A 149 -2.86 13.03 -1.16
N ALA A 150 -1.55 12.79 -1.06
CA ALA A 150 -0.84 12.77 0.22
C ALA A 150 -0.88 14.15 0.91
N ASP A 151 -0.65 15.22 0.16
CA ASP A 151 -0.67 16.61 0.66
C ASP A 151 -2.09 17.04 1.08
N ALA A 152 -3.12 16.48 0.46
CA ALA A 152 -4.53 16.64 0.86
C ALA A 152 -4.96 15.75 2.04
N GLY A 153 -4.03 15.02 2.67
CA GLY A 153 -4.32 14.12 3.80
C GLY A 153 -5.00 12.80 3.41
N LYS A 154 -5.17 12.52 2.11
CA LYS A 154 -5.80 11.30 1.59
C LYS A 154 -4.77 10.19 1.45
N HIS A 155 -4.27 9.73 2.59
CA HIS A 155 -3.11 8.84 2.63
C HIS A 155 -3.39 7.42 2.08
N GLU A 156 -4.59 6.86 2.26
CA GLU A 156 -4.95 5.58 1.64
C GLU A 156 -4.95 5.69 0.10
N ASP A 157 -5.69 6.66 -0.44
CA ASP A 157 -5.73 6.93 -1.89
C ASP A 157 -4.32 7.22 -2.45
N ALA A 158 -3.48 7.94 -1.69
CA ALA A 158 -2.11 8.24 -2.08
C ALA A 158 -1.24 6.98 -2.15
N ALA A 159 -1.35 6.10 -1.16
CA ALA A 159 -0.61 4.85 -1.12
C ALA A 159 -0.98 3.94 -2.30
N GLU A 160 -2.27 3.86 -2.64
CA GLU A 160 -2.75 3.14 -3.82
C GLU A 160 -2.20 3.76 -5.11
N ALA A 161 -2.32 5.08 -5.28
CA ALA A 161 -1.84 5.78 -6.48
C ALA A 161 -0.32 5.63 -6.68
N TYR A 162 0.47 5.67 -5.62
CA TYR A 162 1.91 5.39 -5.68
C TYR A 162 2.20 3.92 -6.02
N SER A 163 1.44 2.99 -5.44
CA SER A 163 1.60 1.55 -5.73
C SER A 163 1.25 1.22 -7.18
N ASP A 164 0.21 1.84 -7.72
CA ASP A 164 -0.19 1.72 -9.13
C ASP A 164 0.88 2.26 -10.08
N LEU A 165 1.53 3.38 -9.73
CA LEU A 165 2.67 3.87 -10.51
C LEU A 165 3.76 2.82 -10.62
N VAL A 166 4.16 2.22 -9.50
CA VAL A 166 5.24 1.21 -9.45
C VAL A 166 4.85 -0.03 -10.26
N LYS A 167 3.59 -0.46 -10.14
CA LYS A 167 3.05 -1.62 -10.86
C LYS A 167 2.99 -1.40 -12.37
N ASN A 168 2.59 -0.21 -12.81
CA ASN A 168 2.38 0.10 -14.22
C ASN A 168 3.66 0.55 -14.93
N MET A 169 4.59 1.17 -14.21
CA MET A 169 5.84 1.73 -14.75
C MET A 169 7.05 1.40 -13.86
N PRO A 170 7.36 0.11 -13.62
CA PRO A 170 8.45 -0.28 -12.74
C PRO A 170 9.84 0.12 -13.27
N ASP A 171 9.96 0.36 -14.57
CA ASP A 171 11.19 0.76 -15.27
C ASP A 171 11.49 2.27 -15.17
N ARG A 172 10.60 3.05 -14.55
CA ARG A 172 10.81 4.46 -14.21
C ARG A 172 11.47 4.54 -12.83
N PHE A 173 12.72 4.09 -12.73
CA PHE A 173 13.44 3.78 -11.48
C PHE A 173 13.34 4.89 -10.43
N SER A 174 13.62 6.13 -10.79
CA SER A 174 13.56 7.24 -9.83
C SER A 174 12.14 7.45 -9.28
N PHE A 175 11.13 7.33 -10.13
CA PHE A 175 9.72 7.41 -9.71
C PHE A 175 9.30 6.19 -8.90
N ALA A 176 9.63 4.98 -9.33
CA ALA A 176 9.27 3.75 -8.65
C ALA A 176 9.91 3.65 -7.25
N ALA A 177 11.21 3.95 -7.14
CA ALA A 177 11.92 3.98 -5.87
C ALA A 177 11.32 5.01 -4.91
N THR A 178 11.01 6.21 -5.38
CA THR A 178 10.42 7.26 -4.55
C THR A 178 8.96 6.91 -4.19
N ALA A 179 8.18 6.39 -5.14
CA ALA A 179 6.78 6.03 -4.94
C ALA A 179 6.59 4.92 -3.91
N LEU A 180 7.42 3.86 -3.91
CA LEU A 180 7.37 2.81 -2.89
C LEU A 180 7.57 3.38 -1.48
N LEU A 181 8.54 4.28 -1.29
CA LEU A 181 8.78 4.92 0.01
C LEU A 181 7.60 5.80 0.43
N ARG A 182 7.10 6.63 -0.49
CA ARG A 182 5.95 7.51 -0.21
C ARG A 182 4.67 6.72 0.06
N ALA A 183 4.47 5.59 -0.61
CA ALA A 183 3.38 4.67 -0.33
C ALA A 183 3.49 4.05 1.06
N ALA A 184 4.69 3.61 1.45
CA ALA A 184 4.92 3.05 2.79
C ALA A 184 4.70 4.09 3.89
N GLU A 185 5.21 5.31 3.70
CA GLU A 185 4.96 6.44 4.60
C GLU A 185 3.46 6.78 4.70
N ALA A 186 2.74 6.75 3.57
CA ALA A 186 1.31 7.00 3.55
C ALA A 186 0.54 5.91 4.32
N TYR A 187 0.89 4.63 4.16
CA TYR A 187 0.29 3.56 4.96
C TYR A 187 0.59 3.69 6.46
N GLU A 188 1.77 4.14 6.85
CA GLU A 188 2.06 4.42 8.27
C GLU A 188 1.17 5.50 8.85
N LYS A 189 0.86 6.55 8.07
CA LYS A 189 -0.02 7.65 8.51
C LYS A 189 -1.47 7.20 8.75
N VAL A 190 -1.89 6.10 8.13
CA VAL A 190 -3.21 5.48 8.33
C VAL A 190 -3.11 4.19 9.15
N HIS A 191 -1.99 3.99 9.83
CA HIS A 191 -1.75 2.87 10.75
C HIS A 191 -1.79 1.48 10.10
N ARG A 192 -1.72 1.40 8.78
CA ARG A 192 -1.62 0.15 7.99
C ARG A 192 -0.19 -0.37 7.94
N ARG A 193 0.40 -0.64 9.10
CA ARG A 193 1.85 -0.92 9.25
C ARG A 193 2.28 -2.20 8.53
N TYR A 194 1.42 -3.21 8.45
CA TYR A 194 1.72 -4.43 7.68
C TYR A 194 1.98 -4.13 6.19
N TYR A 195 1.15 -3.26 5.59
CA TYR A 195 1.33 -2.85 4.19
C TYR A 195 2.60 -2.02 4.04
N ALA A 196 2.86 -1.07 4.95
CA ALA A 196 4.09 -0.30 4.95
C ALA A 196 5.35 -1.20 5.01
N MET A 197 5.36 -2.21 5.87
CA MET A 197 6.44 -3.21 5.96
C MET A 197 6.70 -3.90 4.62
N SER A 198 5.65 -4.39 3.96
CA SER A 198 5.80 -5.08 2.68
C SER A 198 6.38 -4.17 1.58
N LEU A 199 6.02 -2.88 1.59
CA LEU A 199 6.60 -1.90 0.66
C LEU A 199 8.06 -1.56 0.98
N TYR A 200 8.44 -1.47 2.27
CA TYR A 200 9.86 -1.32 2.63
C TYR A 200 10.69 -2.52 2.18
N GLN A 201 10.20 -3.74 2.39
CA GLN A 201 10.86 -4.96 1.89
C GLN A 201 10.98 -4.93 0.37
N GLY A 202 9.89 -4.61 -0.33
CA GLY A 202 9.91 -4.48 -1.79
C GLY A 202 10.89 -3.41 -2.28
N TRP A 203 11.07 -2.32 -1.54
CA TRP A 203 12.07 -1.31 -1.84
C TRP A 203 13.49 -1.82 -1.64
N VAL A 204 13.77 -2.50 -0.52
CA VAL A 204 15.08 -3.09 -0.21
C VAL A 204 15.47 -4.10 -1.29
N ASP A 205 14.53 -4.97 -1.69
CA ASP A 205 14.75 -5.99 -2.71
C ASP A 205 15.02 -5.38 -4.10
N SER A 206 14.33 -4.28 -4.45
CA SER A 206 14.40 -3.70 -5.79
C SER A 206 15.54 -2.68 -5.96
N PHE A 207 15.81 -1.88 -4.93
CA PHE A 207 16.69 -0.70 -5.02
C PHE A 207 17.84 -0.74 -4.01
N GLY A 208 17.82 -1.66 -3.05
CA GLY A 208 18.75 -1.66 -1.93
C GLY A 208 20.21 -1.85 -2.32
N LEU A 209 20.47 -2.56 -3.43
CA LEU A 209 21.83 -2.70 -3.97
C LEU A 209 22.46 -1.34 -4.33
N LEU A 210 21.68 -0.41 -4.89
CA LEU A 210 22.17 0.89 -5.35
C LEU A 210 22.18 1.95 -4.25
N ASP A 211 21.55 1.68 -3.11
CA ASP A 211 21.57 2.55 -1.93
C ASP A 211 21.62 1.72 -0.64
N PRO A 212 22.77 1.08 -0.33
CA PRO A 212 22.88 0.14 0.79
C PRO A 212 22.61 0.76 2.15
N LYS A 213 22.90 2.06 2.31
CA LYS A 213 22.66 2.77 3.56
C LYS A 213 21.16 2.88 3.83
N LEU A 214 20.39 3.37 2.86
CA LEU A 214 18.95 3.47 2.99
C LEU A 214 18.31 2.06 3.06
N ALA A 215 18.86 1.08 2.35
CA ALA A 215 18.41 -0.31 2.43
C ALA A 215 18.50 -0.87 3.87
N ASP A 216 19.62 -0.65 4.55
CA ASP A 216 19.81 -1.07 5.95
C ASP A 216 18.84 -0.36 6.90
N GLU A 217 18.61 0.94 6.71
CA GLU A 217 17.63 1.71 7.50
C GLU A 217 16.20 1.18 7.33
N LEU A 218 15.80 0.90 6.09
CA LEU A 218 14.46 0.40 5.76
C LEU A 218 14.27 -1.07 6.15
N ALA A 219 15.31 -1.91 6.01
CA ALA A 219 15.29 -3.29 6.48
C ALA A 219 15.07 -3.35 7.99
N LYS A 220 15.81 -2.55 8.77
CA LYS A 220 15.59 -2.43 10.23
C LYS A 220 14.18 -1.95 10.57
N LYS A 221 13.62 -1.05 9.77
CA LYS A 221 12.24 -0.57 9.95
C LYS A 221 11.24 -1.68 9.68
N ALA A 222 11.41 -2.42 8.58
CA ALA A 222 10.59 -3.57 8.24
C ALA A 222 10.68 -4.69 9.29
N ASP A 223 11.87 -5.01 9.79
CA ASP A 223 12.10 -6.04 10.80
C ASP A 223 11.40 -5.71 12.13
N ARG A 224 11.42 -4.43 12.53
CA ARG A 224 10.67 -3.98 13.73
C ARG A 224 9.18 -4.20 13.58
N ILE A 225 8.63 -3.88 12.41
CA ILE A 225 7.22 -4.13 12.12
C ILE A 225 6.98 -5.63 12.07
N ALA A 226 7.81 -6.41 11.36
CA ALA A 226 7.67 -7.86 11.26
C ALA A 226 7.63 -8.55 12.63
N ALA A 227 8.46 -8.10 13.57
CA ALA A 227 8.46 -8.60 14.94
C ALA A 227 7.11 -8.36 15.67
N ASP A 228 6.47 -7.20 15.47
CA ASP A 228 5.14 -6.93 16.04
C ASP A 228 4.07 -7.89 15.45
N TYR A 229 4.25 -8.38 14.22
CA TYR A 229 3.29 -9.21 13.49
C TYR A 229 3.66 -10.70 13.40
N GLU A 230 4.72 -11.15 14.08
CA GLU A 230 5.06 -12.58 14.19
C GLU A 230 3.97 -13.35 14.96
N ASP A 231 3.50 -12.77 16.07
CA ASP A 231 2.35 -13.22 16.84
C ASP A 231 1.48 -12.01 17.21
N PRO A 232 0.67 -11.48 16.27
CA PRO A 232 0.04 -10.18 16.42
C PRO A 232 -0.96 -10.12 17.58
N LEU A 233 -1.66 -11.22 17.86
CA LEU A 233 -2.61 -11.27 18.97
C LEU A 233 -1.90 -11.30 20.33
N LYS A 234 -0.77 -12.01 20.43
CA LYS A 234 0.05 -11.99 21.65
C LYS A 234 0.66 -10.60 21.86
N THR A 235 1.28 -10.03 20.82
CA THR A 235 1.86 -8.68 20.88
C THR A 235 0.82 -7.63 21.28
N LEU A 236 -0.39 -7.71 20.72
CA LEU A 236 -1.50 -6.84 21.10
C LEU A 236 -1.90 -7.04 22.57
N SER A 237 -2.06 -8.29 23.01
CA SER A 237 -2.37 -8.62 24.41
C SER A 237 -1.34 -8.06 25.40
N GLU A 238 -0.05 -8.17 25.07
CA GLU A 238 1.03 -7.59 25.88
C GLU A 238 0.93 -6.06 25.95
N LYS A 239 0.71 -5.38 24.81
CA LYS A 239 0.54 -3.91 24.79
C LYS A 239 -0.71 -3.47 25.58
N MET A 240 -1.81 -4.21 25.49
CA MET A 240 -3.02 -3.98 26.29
C MET A 240 -2.76 -4.17 27.78
N GLY A 241 -2.07 -5.24 28.18
CA GLY A 241 -1.69 -5.49 29.56
C GLY A 241 -0.81 -4.39 30.16
N HIS A 242 0.14 -3.85 29.37
CA HIS A 242 0.94 -2.70 29.80
C HIS A 242 0.10 -1.44 30.01
N ALA A 243 -0.86 -1.16 29.12
CA ALA A 243 -1.77 -0.02 29.30
C ALA A 243 -2.64 -0.20 30.55
N TYR A 244 -3.15 -1.41 30.78
CA TYR A 244 -3.94 -1.76 31.96
C TYR A 244 -3.17 -1.55 33.26
N THR A 245 -1.95 -2.11 33.39
CA THR A 245 -1.14 -1.97 34.61
C THR A 245 -0.88 -0.50 34.98
N ARG A 246 -0.68 0.36 33.97
CA ARG A 246 -0.50 1.80 34.19
C ARG A 246 -1.79 2.47 34.66
N LEU A 247 -2.91 2.18 34.02
CA LEU A 247 -4.21 2.71 34.45
C LEU A 247 -4.59 2.24 35.87
N ALA A 248 -4.33 0.98 36.21
CA ALA A 248 -4.55 0.43 37.54
C ALA A 248 -3.70 1.13 38.61
N ALA A 249 -2.50 1.61 38.23
CA ALA A 249 -1.65 2.45 39.07
C ALA A 249 -2.06 3.94 39.08
N ASN A 250 -3.23 4.30 38.55
CA ASN A 250 -3.70 5.67 38.33
C ASN A 250 -2.75 6.53 37.47
N ASP A 251 -1.89 5.91 36.66
CA ASP A 251 -1.00 6.59 35.72
C ASP A 251 -1.70 6.71 34.37
N SER A 252 -2.38 7.84 34.16
CA SER A 252 -3.07 8.20 32.92
C SER A 252 -2.30 9.21 32.06
N GLY A 253 -0.99 9.36 32.31
CA GLY A 253 -0.15 10.36 31.65
C GLY A 253 0.11 10.08 30.16
N ARG A 254 0.92 10.95 29.53
CA ARG A 254 1.24 10.89 28.09
C ARG A 254 1.79 9.53 27.62
N GLN A 255 2.53 8.84 28.48
CA GLN A 255 3.07 7.52 28.16
C GLN A 255 1.97 6.44 28.11
N THR A 256 0.99 6.49 29.01
CA THR A 256 -0.18 5.59 28.98
C THR A 256 -1.02 5.85 27.73
N GLN A 257 -1.29 7.12 27.41
CA GLN A 257 -2.00 7.50 26.19
C GLN A 257 -1.27 7.04 24.92
N LYS A 258 0.07 7.12 24.90
CA LYS A 258 0.88 6.58 23.80
C LYS A 258 0.70 5.07 23.66
N LYS A 259 0.70 4.31 24.75
CA LYS A 259 0.48 2.85 24.72
C LYS A 259 -0.93 2.47 24.28
N GLN A 260 -1.95 3.19 24.75
CA GLN A 260 -3.33 3.03 24.29
C GLN A 260 -3.45 3.32 22.79
N LYS A 261 -2.80 4.38 22.31
CA LYS A 261 -2.74 4.69 20.88
C LYS A 261 -2.08 3.56 20.08
N GLU A 262 -0.93 3.04 20.54
CA GLU A 262 -0.27 1.87 19.91
C GLU A 262 -1.19 0.64 19.83
N VAL A 263 -2.01 0.40 20.86
CA VAL A 263 -3.01 -0.69 20.88
C VAL A 263 -4.10 -0.47 19.83
N ILE A 264 -4.68 0.73 19.77
CA ILE A 264 -5.74 1.07 18.81
C ILE A 264 -5.23 0.96 17.38
N GLU A 265 -4.06 1.52 17.09
CA GLU A 265 -3.44 1.47 15.76
C GLU A 265 -3.19 0.03 15.28
N MET A 266 -2.74 -0.85 16.18
CA MET A 266 -2.53 -2.27 15.85
C MET A 266 -3.85 -3.01 15.64
N LEU A 267 -4.88 -2.72 16.45
CA LEU A 267 -6.22 -3.27 16.27
C LEU A 267 -6.81 -2.88 14.91
N ASP A 268 -6.73 -1.60 14.54
CA ASP A 268 -7.25 -1.09 13.27
C ASP A 268 -6.59 -1.80 12.09
N ASP A 269 -5.25 -2.00 12.12
CA ASP A 269 -4.55 -2.74 11.06
C ASP A 269 -4.95 -4.21 11.00
N LEU A 270 -5.10 -4.88 12.15
CA LEU A 270 -5.53 -6.28 12.19
C LEU A 270 -6.98 -6.46 11.71
N ILE A 271 -7.86 -5.50 12.02
CA ILE A 271 -9.23 -5.47 11.49
C ILE A 271 -9.20 -5.30 9.98
N ALA A 272 -8.45 -4.32 9.47
CA ALA A 272 -8.31 -4.09 8.02
C ALA A 272 -7.78 -5.34 7.30
N LEU A 273 -6.75 -5.99 7.84
CA LEU A 273 -6.21 -7.25 7.31
C LEU A 273 -7.25 -8.38 7.34
N ALA A 274 -8.08 -8.46 8.38
CA ALA A 274 -9.12 -9.47 8.49
C ALA A 274 -10.28 -9.22 7.51
N GLU A 275 -10.69 -7.97 7.33
CA GLU A 275 -11.73 -7.56 6.39
C GLU A 275 -11.32 -7.84 4.94
N GLU A 276 -10.09 -7.48 4.55
CA GLU A 276 -9.58 -7.76 3.20
C GLU A 276 -9.47 -9.27 2.92
N ASN A 277 -9.04 -10.06 3.90
CA ASN A 277 -8.99 -11.52 3.77
C ASN A 277 -10.37 -12.18 3.73
N SER A 278 -11.39 -11.57 4.36
CA SER A 278 -12.76 -12.07 4.39
C SER A 278 -13.56 -11.66 3.15
N GLY A 279 -13.17 -10.56 2.49
CA GLY A 279 -13.75 -10.07 1.23
C GLY A 279 -13.23 -10.77 -0.04
N GLY A 280 -12.31 -11.73 0.08
CA GLY A 280 -11.61 -12.42 -1.02
C GLY A 280 -12.42 -13.42 -1.85
N GLY A 281 -13.74 -13.24 -1.96
CA GLY A 281 -14.58 -14.01 -2.85
C GLY A 281 -15.62 -13.11 -3.51
N GLN A 282 -15.30 -12.60 -4.72
CA GLN A 282 -16.19 -12.47 -5.89
C GLN A 282 -15.75 -11.35 -6.87
N GLY A 283 -15.22 -11.76 -8.04
CA GLY A 283 -15.54 -11.10 -9.32
C GLY A 283 -14.58 -10.04 -9.90
N LYS A 284 -13.42 -10.45 -10.44
CA LYS A 284 -12.79 -9.75 -11.59
C LYS A 284 -13.61 -10.04 -12.86
N GLY A 285 -14.63 -9.22 -13.10
CA GLY A 285 -15.38 -9.18 -14.36
C GLY A 285 -14.78 -8.15 -15.32
N GLN A 286 -13.82 -8.57 -16.13
CA GLN A 286 -13.36 -7.82 -17.30
C GLN A 286 -14.42 -7.98 -18.40
N GLY A 287 -15.21 -6.93 -18.65
CA GLY A 287 -16.31 -6.95 -19.61
C GLY A 287 -16.41 -5.66 -20.43
N LYS A 288 -15.50 -5.47 -21.38
CA LYS A 288 -15.72 -4.55 -22.52
C LYS A 288 -16.79 -5.18 -23.43
N GLY A 289 -18.05 -4.83 -23.20
CA GLY A 289 -19.17 -5.17 -24.09
C GLY A 289 -19.75 -3.93 -24.75
N LYS A 290 -19.15 -3.47 -25.86
CA LYS A 290 -19.75 -2.43 -26.72
C LYS A 290 -20.68 -3.12 -27.72
N GLY A 291 -21.86 -3.54 -27.25
CA GLY A 291 -22.92 -4.09 -28.09
C GLY A 291 -23.71 -2.98 -28.78
N LYS A 292 -23.40 -2.70 -30.05
CA LYS A 292 -24.32 -1.99 -30.96
C LYS A 292 -25.40 -2.97 -31.40
N GLY A 293 -26.55 -2.96 -30.71
CA GLY A 293 -27.78 -3.61 -31.18
C GLY A 293 -28.81 -2.53 -31.55
N LYS A 294 -29.04 -2.35 -32.86
CA LYS A 294 -30.23 -1.64 -33.37
C LYS A 294 -31.44 -2.55 -33.14
N GLY A 295 -32.42 -2.08 -32.37
CA GLY A 295 -33.73 -2.70 -32.25
C GLY A 295 -34.78 -1.60 -32.07
N GLN A 296 -35.55 -1.34 -33.13
CA GLN A 296 -36.76 -0.53 -33.11
C GLN A 296 -37.83 -1.24 -32.28
N GLY A 297 -38.50 -0.49 -31.41
CA GLY A 297 -39.70 -0.94 -30.70
C GLY A 297 -40.40 0.26 -30.07
N GLN A 298 -41.37 0.82 -30.79
CA GLN A 298 -42.36 1.77 -30.28
C GLN A 298 -43.28 1.07 -29.26
N GLY A 299 -43.57 1.75 -28.16
CA GLY A 299 -44.57 1.33 -27.20
C GLY A 299 -44.85 2.43 -26.18
N GLN A 300 -45.80 3.32 -26.49
CA GLN A 300 -46.43 4.24 -25.55
C GLN A 300 -47.26 3.47 -24.53
N GLY A 301 -47.16 3.85 -23.26
CA GLY A 301 -48.02 3.33 -22.18
C GLY A 301 -47.89 4.19 -20.92
N GLN A 302 -48.77 5.19 -20.82
CA GLN A 302 -48.92 6.08 -19.67
C GLN A 302 -49.94 5.46 -18.70
N GLY A 303 -49.61 5.33 -17.42
CA GLY A 303 -50.55 4.79 -16.41
C GLY A 303 -50.13 5.11 -14.97
N LYS A 304 -50.79 6.11 -14.38
CA LYS A 304 -50.81 6.43 -12.94
C LYS A 304 -51.81 5.49 -12.23
N GLY A 305 -51.43 4.91 -11.09
CA GLY A 305 -52.37 4.21 -10.20
C GLY A 305 -51.77 3.94 -8.81
N LYS A 306 -52.45 4.46 -7.77
CA LYS A 306 -52.13 4.31 -6.34
C LYS A 306 -52.69 3.00 -5.76
N GLY A 307 -51.94 2.37 -4.85
CA GLY A 307 -52.45 1.76 -3.60
C GLY A 307 -52.78 0.26 -3.60
N GLY A 308 -52.23 -0.48 -2.62
CA GLY A 308 -52.73 -1.79 -2.20
C GLY A 308 -51.67 -2.78 -1.70
N SER A 309 -51.64 -3.01 -0.38
CA SER A 309 -50.76 -3.97 0.31
C SER A 309 -51.37 -5.39 0.34
N LYS A 310 -50.56 -6.44 0.08
CA LYS A 310 -50.59 -7.77 0.76
C LYS A 310 -49.42 -8.70 0.29
N ARG A 311 -48.83 -9.40 1.28
CA ARG A 311 -47.80 -10.49 1.29
C ARG A 311 -48.12 -11.66 0.33
N GLY A 312 -47.25 -12.49 -0.26
CA GLY A 312 -45.80 -12.79 -0.42
C GLY A 312 -45.71 -13.96 -1.48
N PRO A 313 -44.65 -14.78 -1.70
CA PRO A 313 -43.24 -14.81 -1.22
C PRO A 313 -42.14 -14.91 -2.34
N ALA A 314 -40.88 -14.68 -1.93
CA ALA A 314 -39.57 -15.20 -2.42
C ALA A 314 -39.14 -15.11 -3.90
N ALA A 315 -38.13 -14.25 -4.19
CA ALA A 315 -36.86 -14.57 -4.88
C ALA A 315 -36.09 -13.27 -5.24
N GLY A 316 -34.78 -13.20 -4.92
CA GLY A 316 -33.89 -12.17 -5.49
C GLY A 316 -32.91 -11.54 -4.49
N ILE A 317 -31.73 -12.15 -4.37
CA ILE A 317 -30.57 -11.72 -3.57
C ILE A 317 -30.04 -10.39 -4.12
N GLY A 318 -30.16 -9.30 -3.34
CA GLY A 318 -29.56 -8.00 -3.64
C GLY A 318 -28.24 -7.83 -2.90
N VAL A 319 -27.13 -7.96 -3.63
CA VAL A 319 -25.78 -7.55 -3.16
C VAL A 319 -25.70 -6.02 -3.26
N PRO A 320 -25.29 -5.28 -2.22
CA PRO A 320 -25.12 -3.82 -2.33
C PRO A 320 -23.89 -3.51 -3.20
N SER A 321 -24.09 -2.75 -4.28
CA SER A 321 -23.01 -2.33 -5.20
C SER A 321 -22.40 -0.97 -4.86
N ALA A 322 -22.51 -0.50 -3.61
CA ALA A 322 -21.91 0.75 -3.16
C ALA A 322 -21.68 0.80 -1.64
N ASN A 323 -20.68 1.57 -1.23
CA ASN A 323 -20.27 1.84 0.16
C ASN A 323 -21.43 2.47 0.94
N ALA A 324 -21.66 2.04 2.19
CA ALA A 324 -22.74 2.56 3.02
C ALA A 324 -22.44 3.99 3.50
N THR A 325 -23.23 4.98 3.07
CA THR A 325 -23.09 6.39 3.51
C THR A 325 -23.57 6.62 4.96
N VAL A 326 -24.27 5.65 5.56
CA VAL A 326 -24.75 5.71 6.94
C VAL A 326 -24.66 4.31 7.53
N SER A 327 -24.06 4.17 8.73
CA SER A 327 -24.03 2.93 9.50
C SER A 327 -25.43 2.54 9.99
N ARG A 328 -26.24 1.97 9.09
CA ARG A 328 -27.41 1.18 9.43
C ARG A 328 -27.11 -0.27 9.08
N LEU A 329 -27.41 -1.17 10.01
CA LEU A 329 -27.33 -2.61 9.80
C LEU A 329 -28.14 -2.99 8.55
N VAL A 330 -27.42 -3.40 7.50
CA VAL A 330 -28.01 -4.04 6.33
C VAL A 330 -28.53 -5.40 6.77
N GLY A 331 -29.84 -5.62 6.63
CA GLY A 331 -30.48 -6.89 6.99
C GLY A 331 -30.08 -8.00 6.04
N GLY A 332 -29.03 -8.74 6.39
CA GLY A 332 -28.57 -9.94 5.72
C GLY A 332 -28.56 -11.12 6.70
N ASN A 333 -29.14 -12.24 6.27
CA ASN A 333 -29.27 -13.46 7.07
C ASN A 333 -27.95 -14.26 7.00
N SER A 334 -26.84 -13.69 7.48
CA SER A 334 -25.71 -14.51 7.90
C SER A 334 -26.16 -15.33 9.12
N PRO A 335 -25.77 -16.61 9.27
CA PRO A 335 -26.03 -17.36 10.49
C PRO A 335 -25.41 -16.57 11.66
N ARG A 336 -26.24 -15.81 12.37
CA ARG A 336 -25.83 -15.23 13.66
C ARG A 336 -25.61 -16.42 14.58
N PRO A 337 -24.45 -16.54 15.25
CA PRO A 337 -24.33 -17.47 16.36
C PRO A 337 -25.44 -17.13 17.35
N GLN A 338 -26.38 -18.06 17.55
CA GLN A 338 -27.46 -17.89 18.50
C GLN A 338 -26.87 -17.93 19.93
N GLY A 339 -27.33 -17.04 20.81
CA GLY A 339 -26.90 -16.98 22.21
C GLY A 339 -25.86 -15.91 22.57
N LEU A 340 -25.32 -15.15 21.60
CA LEU A 340 -24.38 -14.05 21.89
C LEU A 340 -24.99 -12.92 22.74
N SER A 341 -26.31 -12.71 22.68
CA SER A 341 -27.02 -11.72 23.50
C SER A 341 -27.28 -12.19 24.94
N GLU A 342 -27.09 -13.48 25.23
CA GLU A 342 -27.21 -14.04 26.59
C GLU A 342 -25.89 -13.95 27.36
N ILE A 343 -24.77 -13.74 26.65
CA ILE A 343 -23.48 -13.39 27.24
C ILE A 343 -23.54 -11.90 27.62
N ARG A 344 -24.17 -11.61 28.75
CA ARG A 344 -24.02 -10.31 29.39
C ARG A 344 -22.57 -10.24 29.90
N PRO A 345 -21.82 -9.16 29.65
CA PRO A 345 -20.65 -8.86 30.46
C PRO A 345 -21.17 -8.68 31.88
N SER A 346 -20.96 -9.67 32.74
CA SER A 346 -21.23 -9.54 34.15
C SER A 346 -20.11 -8.68 34.74
N ASP A 347 -20.44 -7.47 35.15
CA ASP A 347 -19.52 -6.54 35.83
C ASP A 347 -18.39 -5.91 34.97
N PRO A 348 -18.09 -4.61 35.18
CA PRO A 348 -16.90 -3.94 34.62
C PRO A 348 -15.56 -4.51 35.08
N SER A 349 -15.57 -5.50 35.99
CA SER A 349 -14.39 -6.26 36.43
C SER A 349 -14.18 -7.58 35.68
N ASP A 350 -15.06 -7.96 34.75
CA ASP A 350 -14.85 -9.14 33.89
C ASP A 350 -13.77 -8.85 32.84
N ASP A 351 -12.55 -9.07 33.29
CA ASP A 351 -11.31 -9.08 32.56
C ASP A 351 -11.37 -10.12 31.43
N TRP A 352 -11.00 -9.74 30.20
CA TRP A 352 -10.90 -10.69 29.08
C TRP A 352 -9.97 -11.88 29.39
N GLY A 353 -9.03 -11.70 30.32
CA GLY A 353 -8.12 -12.73 30.82
C GLY A 353 -8.69 -13.68 31.89
N SER A 354 -9.78 -13.31 32.57
CA SER A 354 -10.34 -14.04 33.72
C SER A 354 -11.49 -14.98 33.39
N LEU A 355 -12.04 -14.92 32.17
CA LEU A 355 -13.20 -15.71 31.76
C LEU A 355 -13.08 -17.21 32.13
N PRO A 356 -14.11 -17.86 32.70
CA PRO A 356 -14.08 -19.29 33.01
C PRO A 356 -13.73 -20.14 31.77
N LEU A 357 -12.97 -21.22 31.98
CA LEU A 357 -12.41 -22.05 30.89
C LEU A 357 -13.48 -22.54 29.90
N ARG A 358 -14.69 -22.85 30.38
CA ARG A 358 -15.81 -23.30 29.54
C ARG A 358 -16.39 -22.21 28.65
N GLU A 359 -16.40 -20.96 29.11
CA GLU A 359 -16.93 -19.82 28.36
C GLU A 359 -15.92 -19.34 27.32
N ARG A 360 -14.62 -19.34 27.68
CA ARG A 360 -13.53 -19.20 26.72
C ARG A 360 -13.62 -20.26 25.63
N GLN A 361 -13.85 -21.52 25.99
CA GLN A 361 -13.97 -22.60 25.01
C GLN A 361 -15.16 -22.42 24.07
N LYS A 362 -16.34 -22.01 24.57
CA LYS A 362 -17.50 -21.73 23.71
C LYS A 362 -17.27 -20.55 22.76
N LEU A 363 -16.66 -19.46 23.23
CA LEU A 363 -16.25 -18.34 22.39
C LEU A 363 -15.25 -18.80 21.32
N LEU A 364 -14.25 -19.59 21.71
CA LEU A 364 -13.28 -20.18 20.79
C LEU A 364 -13.92 -21.15 19.80
N GLU A 365 -14.97 -21.87 20.17
CA GLU A 365 -15.69 -22.79 19.29
C GLU A 365 -16.50 -22.04 18.24
N SER A 366 -17.17 -20.96 18.65
CA SER A 366 -17.84 -20.04 17.71
C SER A 366 -16.86 -19.34 16.76
N PHE A 367 -15.66 -19.03 17.23
CA PHE A 367 -14.56 -18.48 16.42
C PHE A 367 -13.88 -19.54 15.53
N LYS A 368 -13.84 -20.81 15.97
CA LYS A 368 -13.32 -21.93 15.18
C LYS A 368 -14.21 -22.20 13.98
N GLU A 369 -15.51 -22.00 14.07
CA GLU A 369 -16.44 -22.18 12.93
C GLU A 369 -16.22 -21.13 11.82
N SER A 370 -15.70 -19.94 12.16
CA SER A 370 -15.51 -18.83 11.21
C SER A 370 -14.05 -18.60 10.75
N MET A 371 -13.06 -19.29 11.32
CA MET A 371 -11.64 -19.01 11.02
C MET A 371 -10.99 -19.97 10.02
N PRO A 372 -10.14 -19.46 9.08
CA PRO A 372 -9.30 -20.29 8.19
C PRO A 372 -8.33 -21.23 8.94
N GLU A 373 -8.05 -22.41 8.36
CA GLU A 373 -7.28 -23.51 8.98
C GLU A 373 -5.88 -23.11 9.48
N ARG A 374 -5.24 -22.11 8.85
CA ARG A 374 -3.89 -21.66 9.23
C ARG A 374 -3.85 -21.04 10.63
N TYR A 375 -4.89 -20.31 11.04
CA TYR A 375 -4.96 -19.71 12.38
C TYR A 375 -5.31 -20.75 13.45
N ARG A 376 -5.95 -21.87 13.07
CA ARG A 376 -6.26 -22.98 13.99
C ARG A 376 -5.00 -23.66 14.52
N GLN A 377 -3.96 -23.81 13.71
CA GLN A 377 -2.68 -24.37 14.16
C GLN A 377 -1.95 -23.42 15.11
N MET A 378 -1.86 -22.13 14.76
CA MET A 378 -1.16 -21.12 15.56
C MET A 378 -1.79 -20.93 16.95
N ILE A 379 -3.12 -20.86 17.02
CA ILE A 379 -3.86 -20.77 18.29
C ILE A 379 -3.70 -22.06 19.12
N ARG A 380 -3.73 -23.23 18.48
CA ARG A 380 -3.53 -24.52 19.15
C ARG A 380 -2.13 -24.64 19.74
N ASP A 381 -1.11 -24.15 19.03
CA ASP A 381 0.28 -24.15 19.50
C ASP A 381 0.52 -23.13 20.62
N TYR A 382 -0.14 -21.97 20.56
CA TYR A 382 -0.17 -20.98 21.64
C TYR A 382 -0.72 -21.58 22.95
N TYR A 383 -1.91 -22.19 22.91
CA TYR A 383 -2.51 -22.80 24.11
C TYR A 383 -1.80 -24.07 24.59
N ARG A 384 -1.20 -24.85 23.68
CA ARG A 384 -0.34 -25.99 24.06
C ARG A 384 0.87 -25.53 24.86
N LYS A 385 1.48 -24.40 24.50
CA LYS A 385 2.59 -23.78 25.26
C LYS A 385 2.12 -23.20 26.59
N LEU A 386 0.97 -22.54 26.62
CA LEU A 386 0.40 -21.95 27.83
C LEU A 386 0.06 -23.02 28.89
N ALA A 387 -0.56 -24.14 28.45
CA ALA A 387 -0.89 -25.27 29.31
C ALA A 387 0.36 -26.02 29.82
N GLY A 388 1.48 -25.94 29.10
CA GLY A 388 2.79 -26.46 29.53
C GLY A 388 3.49 -25.60 30.57
N GLN A 389 3.20 -24.30 30.64
CA GLN A 389 3.79 -23.35 31.59
C GLN A 389 3.10 -23.33 32.96
N GLY A 390 1.86 -23.84 33.07
CA GLY A 390 1.12 -23.99 34.34
C GLY A 390 1.46 -25.25 35.15
N ARG A 391 2.42 -26.07 34.71
CA ARG A 391 2.97 -27.21 35.47
C ARG A 391 4.46 -27.01 35.74
N ARG A 392 4.80 -26.00 36.52
CA ARG A 392 6.05 -25.92 37.28
C ARG A 392 5.82 -25.20 38.59
#